data_AF-A0A7V2DZP8-F1
#
_entry.id   AF-A0A7V2DZP8-F1
#
_cell.length_a   1.000
_cell.length_b   1.000
_cell.length_c   1.000
_cell.angle_alpha   90.00
_cell.angle_beta   90.00
_cell.angle_gamma   90.00
#
_symmetry.space_group_name_H-M   'P 1'
#
loop_
_entity.id
_entity.type
_entity.pdbx_description
1 polymer ?
#
loop_
_entity_poly.entity_id
_entity_poly.type
_entity_poly.pdbx_seq_one_letter_code
_entity_poly.pdbx_strand_id
1 'polypeptide(L)' 'MDTTIRNLDERAYRELKARAALTGRTIGDLVNEAIRAYLARPAPVGRASLRDLVPEPYPEGTERLSEEIDAIVYGT' A
#
# COMPACT_ATOMS: atom_id res chain seq x y z
N MET A 1 -9.28 -6.36 24.50
CA MET A 1 -10.68 -6.76 24.27
C MET A 1 -10.66 -8.18 23.76
N ASP A 2 -11.51 -9.05 24.29
CA ASP A 2 -11.62 -10.43 23.83
C ASP A 2 -12.61 -10.49 22.66
N THR A 3 -12.18 -11.08 21.54
CA THR A 3 -12.97 -11.14 20.32
C THR A 3 -12.71 -12.45 19.61
N THR A 4 -13.79 -13.16 19.27
CA THR A 4 -13.72 -14.43 18.54
C THR A 4 -13.86 -14.19 17.05
N ILE A 5 -12.82 -14.47 16.28
CA ILE A 5 -12.84 -14.44 14.81
C ILE A 5 -13.22 -15.83 14.31
N ARG A 6 -14.25 -15.91 13.47
CA ARG A 6 -14.77 -17.17 12.89
C ARG A 6 -14.42 -17.25 11.40
N ASN A 7 -14.58 -18.45 10.82
CA ASN A 7 -14.38 -18.71 9.38
C ASN A 7 -12.95 -18.42 8.88
N LEU A 8 -11.94 -18.69 9.72
CA LEU A 8 -10.55 -18.65 9.28
C LEU A 8 -10.25 -19.88 8.43
N ASP A 9 -9.53 -19.67 7.33
CA ASP A 9 -8.96 -20.78 6.57
C ASP A 9 -8.01 -21.58 7.47
N GLU A 10 -8.22 -22.90 7.52
CA GLU A 10 -7.49 -23.78 8.44
C GLU A 10 -6.00 -23.79 8.15
N ARG A 11 -5.64 -23.83 6.86
CA ARG A 11 -4.24 -23.87 6.44
C ARG A 11 -3.54 -22.55 6.80
N ALA A 12 -4.15 -21.41 6.48
CA ALA A 12 -3.63 -20.09 6.81
C ALA A 12 -3.45 -19.92 8.33
N TYR A 13 -4.40 -20.40 9.12
CA TYR A 13 -4.30 -20.37 10.59
C TYR A 13 -3.13 -21.21 11.11
N ARG A 14 -2.92 -22.42 10.56
CA ARG A 14 -1.79 -23.29 10.94
C ARG A 14 -0.44 -22.65 10.59
N GLU A 15 -0.32 -22.06 9.41
CA GLU A 15 0.90 -21.35 8.98
C GLU A 15 1.18 -20.14 9.88
N LEU A 16 0.15 -19.35 10.21
CA LEU A 16 0.26 -18.23 11.14
C LEU A 16 0.71 -18.68 12.53
N LYS A 17 0.12 -19.78 13.04
CA LYS A 17 0.49 -20.36 14.33
C LYS A 17 1.94 -20.84 14.36
N ALA A 18 2.41 -21.48 13.30
CA ALA A 18 3.81 -21.90 13.18
C ALA A 18 4.75 -20.67 13.23
N ARG A 19 4.41 -19.61 12.48
CA ARG A 19 5.18 -18.36 12.48
C ARG A 19 5.17 -17.64 13.84
N ALA A 20 4.04 -17.64 14.53
CA ALA A 20 3.92 -17.11 15.89
C ALA A 20 4.89 -17.83 16.85
N ALA A 21 4.90 -19.16 16.81
CA ALA A 21 5.80 -19.98 17.64
C ALA A 21 7.28 -19.70 17.34
N LEU A 22 7.66 -19.63 16.06
CA LEU A 22 9.04 -19.35 15.65
C LEU A 22 9.53 -17.95 16.05
N THR A 23 8.63 -16.98 16.10
CA THR A 23 8.96 -15.58 16.42
C THR A 23 8.80 -15.24 17.90
N GLY A 24 8.33 -16.17 18.73
CA GLY A 24 8.05 -15.92 20.15
C GLY A 24 6.89 -14.93 20.37
N ARG A 25 5.97 -14.82 19.40
CA ARG A 25 4.85 -13.88 19.43
C ARG A 25 3.54 -14.62 19.60
N THR A 26 2.51 -13.94 20.11
CA THR A 26 1.18 -14.54 20.18
C THR A 26 0.47 -14.41 18.83
N ILE A 27 -0.54 -15.26 18.59
CA ILE A 27 -1.41 -15.13 17.41
C ILE A 27 -2.10 -13.76 17.42
N GLY A 28 -2.52 -13.28 18.59
CA GLY A 28 -3.15 -11.97 18.76
C GLY A 28 -2.25 -10.83 18.32
N ASP A 29 -0.95 -10.87 18.64
CA ASP A 29 0.02 -9.85 18.21
C ASP A 29 0.12 -9.76 16.69
N LEU A 30 0.18 -10.91 16.02
CA LEU A 30 0.27 -10.98 14.56
C LEU A 30 -1.03 -10.53 13.89
N VAL A 31 -2.19 -10.93 14.42
CA VAL A 31 -3.49 -10.50 13.91
C VAL A 31 -3.65 -8.98 14.07
N ASN A 32 -3.30 -8.42 15.22
CA ASN A 32 -3.36 -6.98 15.44
C ASN A 32 -2.42 -6.20 14.51
N GLU A 33 -1.21 -6.71 14.29
CA GLU A 33 -0.27 -6.12 13.32
C GLU A 33 -0.83 -6.17 11.89
N ALA A 34 -1.35 -7.33 11.47
CA ALA A 34 -1.94 -7.50 10.14
C ALA A 34 -3.14 -6.58 9.93
N ILE A 35 -4.01 -6.41 10.93
CA ILE A 35 -5.14 -5.48 10.88
C ILE A 35 -4.65 -4.05 10.70
N ARG A 36 -3.66 -3.60 11.49
CA ARG A 36 -3.10 -2.24 11.34
C ARG A 36 -2.49 -2.03 9.96
N ALA A 37 -1.71 -3.01 9.47
CA ALA A 37 -1.11 -2.94 8.14
C ALA A 37 -2.17 -2.89 7.03
N TYR A 38 -3.25 -3.67 7.17
CA TYR A 38 -4.36 -3.67 6.24
C TYR A 38 -5.09 -2.31 6.21
N LEU A 39 -5.38 -1.73 7.39
CA LEU A 39 -6.05 -0.43 7.51
C LEU A 39 -5.17 0.75 7.08
N ALA A 40 -3.85 0.64 7.24
CA ALA A 40 -2.90 1.65 6.77
C ALA A 40 -2.72 1.65 5.24
N ARG A 41 -3.18 0.60 4.56
CA ARG A 41 -3.12 0.55 3.11
C ARG A 41 -4.03 1.64 2.52
N PRO A 42 -3.53 2.54 1.66
CA PRO A 42 -4.39 3.48 0.98
C PRO A 42 -5.48 2.69 0.25
N ALA A 43 -6.72 3.19 0.31
CA ALA A 43 -7.82 2.58 -0.42
C ALA A 43 -7.37 2.38 -1.87
N PRO A 44 -7.65 1.23 -2.50
CA PRO A 44 -7.38 1.09 -3.91
C PRO A 44 -8.10 2.23 -4.61
N VAL A 45 -7.34 3.21 -5.09
CA VAL A 45 -7.82 4.20 -6.05
C VAL A 45 -8.34 3.33 -7.19
N GLY A 46 -9.67 3.23 -7.31
CA GLY A 46 -10.32 2.39 -8.31
C GLY A 46 -9.69 2.67 -9.66
N ARG A 47 -9.53 1.65 -10.51
CA ARG A 47 -8.83 1.69 -11.82
C ARG A 47 -8.69 3.12 -12.35
N ALA A 48 -7.60 3.79 -12.00
CA ALA A 48 -7.35 5.13 -12.50
C ALA A 48 -6.98 4.94 -13.97
N SER A 49 -7.86 5.33 -14.88
CA SER A 49 -7.50 5.39 -16.27
C SER A 49 -6.54 6.57 -16.44
N LEU A 50 -5.52 6.42 -17.29
CA LEU A 50 -4.75 7.59 -17.74
C LEU A 50 -5.66 8.67 -18.36
N ARG A 51 -6.86 8.28 -18.83
CA ARG A 51 -7.88 9.20 -19.35
C ARG A 51 -8.58 10.03 -18.27
N ASP A 52 -8.55 9.59 -17.02
CA ASP A 52 -9.23 10.25 -15.90
C ASP A 52 -8.30 11.26 -15.20
N LEU A 53 -7.04 11.34 -15.62
CA LEU A 53 -6.08 12.30 -15.09
C LEU A 53 -6.44 13.70 -15.57
N VAL A 54 -6.79 14.56 -14.62
CA VAL A 54 -6.93 16.00 -14.85
C VAL A 54 -5.55 16.63 -14.68
N PRO A 55 -5.02 17.37 -15.68
CA PRO A 55 -3.79 18.11 -15.51
C PRO A 55 -3.88 19.05 -14.32
N GLU A 56 -2.88 19.02 -13.45
CA GLU A 56 -2.75 20.01 -12.39
C GLU A 56 -2.63 21.41 -13.03
N PRO A 57 -3.23 22.46 -12.45
CA PRO A 57 -3.12 23.81 -12.98
C PRO A 57 -1.71 24.34 -12.73
N TYR A 58 -0.76 23.95 -13.59
CA TYR A 58 0.60 24.43 -13.52
C TYR A 58 0.65 25.96 -13.78
N PRO A 59 1.60 26.67 -13.16
CA PRO A 59 1.78 28.10 -13.40
C PRO A 59 2.04 28.40 -14.88
N GLU A 60 1.67 29.59 -15.32
CA GLU A 60 2.04 30.10 -16.65
C GLU A 60 3.58 30.09 -16.82
N GLY A 61 4.05 29.75 -18.02
CA GLY A 61 5.49 29.65 -18.32
C GLY A 61 6.10 28.26 -18.06
N THR A 62 5.28 27.25 -17.76
CA THR A 62 5.75 25.86 -17.54
C THR A 62 5.47 24.94 -18.73
N GLU A 63 5.07 25.49 -19.88
CA GLU A 63 4.61 24.73 -21.04
C GLU A 63 5.70 23.82 -21.64
N ARG A 64 6.98 24.18 -21.46
CA ARG A 64 8.14 23.41 -21.94
C ARG A 64 9.04 22.89 -20.81
N LEU A 65 8.56 22.95 -19.56
CA LEU A 65 9.37 22.64 -18.38
C LEU A 65 9.97 21.22 -18.44
N SER A 66 9.25 20.25 -19.03
CA SER A 66 9.77 18.89 -19.21
C SER A 66 11.01 18.86 -20.11
N GLU A 67 11.01 19.63 -21.19
CA GLU A 67 12.13 19.69 -22.13
C GLU A 67 13.33 20.43 -21.53
N GLU A 68 13.07 21.48 -20.74
CA GLU A 68 14.10 22.20 -20.00
C GLU A 68 14.79 21.30 -18.97
N ILE A 69 14.02 20.50 -18.23
CA ILE A 69 14.54 19.52 -17.28
C ILE A 69 15.33 18.43 -18.03
N ASP A 70 14.81 17.93 -19.14
CA ASP A 70 15.49 16.90 -19.93
C ASP A 70 16.85 17.40 -20.45
N ALA A 71 16.94 18.65 -20.90
CA ALA A 71 18.21 19.25 -21.31
C ALA A 71 19.22 19.34 -20.15
N ILE A 72 18.77 19.63 -18.93
CA ILE A 72 19.64 19.68 -17.74
C ILE A 72 20.10 18.28 -17.31
N VAL A 73 19.18 17.32 -17.27
CA VAL A 73 19.43 15.98 -16.71
C VAL A 73 20.15 15.07 -17.70
N TYR A 74 19.76 15.13 -18.98
CA TYR A 74 20.24 14.23 -20.02
C TYR A 74 21.17 14.89 -21.05
N GLY A 75 21.29 16.23 -21.04
CA GLY A 75 22.33 16.94 -21.77
C GLY A 75 22.27 16.82 -23.30
N THR A 76 21.07 16.63 -23.88
CA THR A 76 20.88 16.58 -25.33
C THR A 76 21.12 17.92 -26.01
#